data_AF-A0A800KBD2-F1
#
_entry.id   AF-A0A800KBD2-F1
#
_cell.length_a   1.000
_cell.length_b   1.000
_cell.length_c   1.000
_cell.angle_alpha   90.00
_cell.angle_beta   90.00
_cell.angle_gamma   90.00
#
_symmetry.space_group_name_H-M   'P 1'
#
loop_
_entity.id
_entity.type
_entity.pdbx_description
1 polymer ?
#
loop_
_entity_poly.entity_id
_entity_poly.type
_entity_poly.pdbx_seq_one_letter_code
_entity_poly.pdbx_strand_id
1 'polypeptide(L)'
;MIWFRYLILAGVILTSASGQEFALDRIIVKLAPDISRSDFSSILDTNNYVVEKVLVRRLNIISIKLKNNQISPLDAIKEFRNNPFVDKAIPDTKVSRRDMPDDMQFDQQWALHNVGQSGGTEDADIDAPEAWDIATGGITPLGDTIVVAIVDGGMLLTHADL
;
A
#
# COMPACT_ATOMS: atom_id res chain seq x y z
N MET A 1 -40.32 11.46 -50.57
CA MET A 1 -39.21 12.34 -50.15
C MET A 1 -38.99 12.12 -48.67
N ILE A 2 -38.23 11.08 -48.31
CA ILE A 2 -38.05 10.61 -46.92
C ILE A 2 -36.80 11.30 -46.37
N TRP A 3 -36.96 12.16 -45.35
CA TRP A 3 -35.87 12.89 -44.72
C TRP A 3 -35.24 12.06 -43.60
N PHE A 4 -33.94 11.80 -43.70
CA PHE A 4 -33.10 11.28 -42.62
C PHE A 4 -32.92 12.36 -41.55
N ARG A 5 -33.18 12.05 -40.28
CA ARG A 5 -32.74 12.86 -39.13
C ARG A 5 -31.62 12.12 -38.43
N TYR A 6 -30.39 12.60 -38.60
CA TYR A 6 -29.24 12.15 -37.81
C TYR A 6 -29.33 12.74 -36.41
N LEU A 7 -29.46 11.87 -35.41
CA LEU A 7 -29.33 12.23 -34.00
C LEU A 7 -27.84 12.11 -33.65
N ILE A 8 -27.17 13.24 -33.40
CA ILE A 8 -25.80 13.24 -32.88
C ILE A 8 -25.89 13.04 -31.36
N LEU A 9 -25.65 11.81 -30.89
CA LEU A 9 -25.39 11.54 -29.48
C LEU A 9 -23.93 11.92 -29.19
N ALA A 10 -23.72 13.04 -28.51
CA ALA A 10 -22.42 13.35 -27.92
C ALA A 10 -22.26 12.50 -26.64
N GLY A 11 -21.63 11.34 -26.76
CA GLY A 11 -21.24 10.52 -25.62
C GLY A 11 -20.11 11.19 -24.85
N VAL A 12 -20.41 11.70 -23.65
CA VAL A 12 -19.39 12.11 -22.68
C VAL A 12 -18.76 10.82 -22.13
N ILE A 13 -17.55 10.51 -22.58
CA ILE A 13 -16.74 9.43 -22.01
C ILE A 13 -16.18 9.97 -20.69
N LEU A 14 -16.83 9.64 -19.58
CA LEU A 14 -16.25 9.77 -18.25
C LEU A 14 -15.23 8.64 -18.09
N THR A 15 -13.97 8.92 -18.41
CA THR A 15 -12.88 8.04 -18.01
C THR A 15 -12.70 8.18 -16.50
N SER A 16 -13.21 7.23 -15.74
CA SER A 16 -12.82 7.04 -14.34
C SER A 16 -11.38 6.52 -14.34
N ALA A 17 -10.40 7.41 -14.20
CA ALA A 17 -9.05 6.99 -13.86
C ALA A 17 -9.10 6.45 -12.43
N SER A 18 -9.16 5.11 -12.29
CA SER A 18 -8.96 4.45 -10.99
C SER A 18 -7.49 4.58 -10.61
N GLY A 19 -7.15 5.70 -9.98
CA GLY A 19 -5.87 5.91 -9.31
C GLY A 19 -6.06 5.71 -7.81
N GLN A 20 -5.12 5.03 -7.16
CA GLN A 20 -5.17 4.87 -5.71
C GLN A 20 -5.14 6.25 -5.03
N GLU A 21 -6.11 6.50 -4.15
CA GLU A 21 -6.23 7.78 -3.47
C GLU A 21 -5.00 8.01 -2.58
N PHE A 22 -4.39 9.19 -2.68
CA PHE A 22 -3.23 9.57 -1.87
C PHE A 22 -3.45 10.94 -1.22
N ALA A 23 -2.76 11.15 -0.11
CA ALA A 23 -2.87 12.39 0.65
C ALA A 23 -2.26 13.57 -0.14
N LEU A 24 -3.00 14.68 -0.17
CA LEU A 24 -2.64 15.86 -0.96
C LEU A 24 -1.62 16.77 -0.28
N ASP A 25 -1.33 16.54 1.00
CA ASP A 25 -0.49 17.38 1.85
C ASP A 25 0.82 16.70 2.29
N ARG A 26 1.09 15.48 1.82
CA ARG A 26 2.22 14.68 2.33
C ARG A 26 2.75 13.69 1.30
N ILE A 27 4.01 13.31 1.50
CA ILE A 27 4.71 12.28 0.72
C ILE A 27 5.51 11.38 1.66
N ILE A 28 5.85 10.18 1.20
CA ILE A 28 6.71 9.24 1.92
C ILE A 28 8.08 9.25 1.26
N VAL A 29 9.12 9.39 2.08
CA VAL A 29 10.52 9.46 1.63
C VAL A 29 11.35 8.43 2.38
N LYS A 30 12.08 7.62 1.64
CA LYS A 30 13.16 6.78 2.15
C LYS A 30 14.49 7.49 1.88
N LEU A 31 15.21 7.81 2.95
CA LEU A 31 16.52 8.46 2.84
C LEU A 31 17.58 7.46 2.37
N ALA A 32 18.63 7.99 1.75
CA ALA A 32 19.82 7.21 1.43
C ALA A 32 20.42 6.59 2.71
N PRO A 33 21.04 5.39 2.64
CA PRO A 33 21.49 4.66 3.82
C PRO A 33 22.62 5.36 4.60
N ASP A 34 23.34 6.27 3.94
CA ASP A 34 24.50 7.00 4.43
C ASP A 34 24.17 8.36 5.07
N ILE A 35 22.94 8.88 4.92
CA ILE A 35 22.54 10.14 5.54
C ILE A 35 21.73 9.92 6.83
N SER A 36 22.08 10.67 7.87
CA SER A 36 21.29 10.71 9.10
C SER A 36 20.06 11.60 8.94
N ARG A 37 19.00 11.31 9.70
CA ARG A 37 17.76 12.12 9.67
C ARG A 37 17.98 13.56 10.14
N SER A 38 18.92 13.79 11.06
CA SER A 38 19.28 15.14 11.52
C SER A 38 20.00 15.92 10.44
N ASP A 39 20.92 15.28 9.70
CA ASP A 39 21.62 15.93 8.59
C ASP A 39 20.63 16.27 7.48
N PHE A 40 19.75 15.31 7.14
CA PHE A 40 18.68 15.53 6.16
C PHE A 40 17.76 16.68 6.57
N SER A 41 17.37 16.76 7.84
CA SER A 41 16.50 17.83 8.34
C SER A 41 17.17 19.20 8.30
N SER A 42 18.51 19.25 8.37
CA SER A 42 19.28 20.49 8.29
C SER A 42 19.40 21.03 6.86
N ILE A 43 19.28 20.16 5.85
CA ILE A 43 19.34 20.52 4.43
C ILE A 43 17.95 20.60 3.76
N LEU A 44 16.89 20.21 4.47
CA LEU A 44 15.52 20.26 3.97
C LEU A 44 15.08 21.71 3.78
N ASP A 45 14.41 22.02 2.67
CA ASP A 45 13.78 23.33 2.49
C ASP A 45 12.59 23.49 3.43
N THR A 46 12.86 24.08 4.59
CA THR A 46 11.86 24.28 5.65
C THR A 46 10.79 25.32 5.30
N ASN A 47 10.92 26.06 4.20
CA ASN A 47 9.84 26.95 3.73
C ASN A 47 8.69 26.14 3.14
N ASN A 48 9.03 25.08 2.40
CA ASN A 48 8.07 24.25 1.67
C ASN A 48 7.72 22.95 2.41
N TYR A 49 8.64 22.41 3.19
CA TYR A 49 8.53 21.06 3.75
C TYR A 49 8.75 21.02 5.25
N VAL A 50 8.21 19.98 5.89
CA VAL A 50 8.53 19.61 7.27
C VAL A 50 8.52 18.10 7.41
N VAL A 51 9.45 17.56 8.19
CA VAL A 51 9.40 16.16 8.60
C VAL A 51 8.27 16.00 9.62
N GLU A 52 7.16 15.38 9.22
CA GLU A 52 5.99 15.19 10.10
C GLU A 52 6.22 14.02 11.06
N LYS A 53 6.70 12.89 10.53
CA LYS A 53 6.81 11.65 11.30
C LYS A 53 7.91 10.73 10.77
N VAL A 54 8.54 9.97 11.66
CA VAL A 54 9.35 8.81 11.28
C VAL A 54 8.44 7.58 11.18
N LEU A 55 8.35 6.99 9.98
CA LEU A 55 7.50 5.83 9.72
C LEU A 55 8.21 4.53 10.08
N VAL A 56 9.46 4.35 9.62
CA VAL A 56 10.26 3.15 9.90
C VAL A 56 11.69 3.54 10.22
N ARG A 57 12.08 3.43 11.51
CA ARG A 57 13.41 3.84 11.98
C ARG A 57 14.55 3.08 11.30
N ARG A 58 14.43 1.75 11.21
CA ARG A 58 15.49 0.88 10.67
C ARG A 58 15.78 1.11 9.18
N LEU A 59 14.78 1.56 8.43
CA LEU A 59 14.88 1.79 6.99
C LEU A 59 15.02 3.27 6.61
N ASN A 60 15.14 4.16 7.60
CA ASN A 60 15.13 5.62 7.41
C ASN A 60 13.96 6.11 6.53
N ILE A 61 12.76 5.58 6.78
CA ILE A 61 11.53 6.01 6.09
C ILE A 61 10.83 7.06 6.94
N ILE A 62 10.54 8.21 6.34
CA ILE A 62 9.91 9.37 6.97
C ILE A 62 8.72 9.87 6.13
N SER A 63 7.78 10.52 6.79
CA SER A 63 6.70 11.28 6.18
C SER A 63 7.08 12.75 6.13
N ILE A 64 7.00 13.34 4.94
CA ILE A 64 7.23 14.77 4.70
C ILE A 64 5.88 15.41 4.43
N LYS A 65 5.57 16.46 5.18
CA LYS A 65 4.39 17.29 4.97
C LYS A 65 4.75 18.53 4.15
N LEU A 66 3.89 18.85 3.19
CA LEU A 66 3.96 20.03 2.36
C LEU A 66 3.25 21.17 3.09
N LYS A 67 3.96 22.28 3.33
CA LYS A 67 3.44 23.41 4.11
C LYS A 67 2.48 24.30 3.32
N ASN A 68 2.63 24.34 2.00
CA ASN A 68 1.86 25.22 1.13
C ASN A 68 1.16 24.42 0.03
N ASN A 69 0.01 24.94 -0.41
CA ASN A 69 -0.75 24.36 -1.52
C ASN A 69 -0.16 24.75 -2.90
N GLN A 70 1.07 25.29 -2.92
CA GLN A 70 1.73 25.69 -4.17
C GLN A 70 2.45 24.54 -4.85
N ILE A 71 2.88 23.54 -4.08
CA ILE A 71 3.58 22.36 -4.58
C ILE A 71 2.61 21.19 -4.53
N SER A 72 2.40 20.53 -5.66
CA SER A 72 1.63 19.28 -5.67
C SER A 72 2.48 18.14 -5.10
N PRO A 73 1.89 17.11 -4.46
CA PRO A 73 2.63 15.94 -3.99
C PRO A 73 3.45 15.28 -5.10
N LEU A 74 2.93 15.25 -6.32
CA LEU A 74 3.62 14.66 -7.47
C LEU A 74 4.87 15.47 -7.87
N ASP A 75 4.82 16.79 -7.77
CA ASP A 75 5.98 17.63 -8.07
C ASP A 75 7.01 17.56 -6.94
N ALA A 76 6.56 17.52 -5.68
CA ALA A 76 7.45 17.23 -4.54
C ALA A 76 8.13 15.85 -4.70
N ILE A 77 7.40 14.82 -5.12
CA ILE A 77 8.00 13.50 -5.37
C ILE A 77 9.07 13.58 -6.47
N LYS A 78 8.84 14.31 -7.56
CA LYS A 78 9.85 14.50 -8.62
C LYS A 78 11.08 15.23 -8.08
N GLU A 79 10.88 16.27 -7.29
CA GLU A 79 11.95 17.02 -6.63
C GLU A 79 12.79 16.10 -5.74
N PHE A 80 12.15 15.36 -4.84
CA PHE A 80 12.84 14.47 -3.91
C PHE A 80 13.52 13.28 -4.61
N ARG A 81 12.96 12.75 -5.69
CA ARG A 81 13.62 11.69 -6.49
C ARG A 81 14.92 12.14 -7.14
N ASN A 82 15.08 13.44 -7.38
CA ASN A 82 16.32 14.02 -7.93
C ASN A 82 17.32 14.43 -6.84
N ASN A 83 16.97 14.29 -5.56
CA ASN A 83 17.84 14.63 -4.44
C ASN A 83 18.82 13.48 -4.15
N PRO A 84 20.14 13.72 -4.12
CA PRO A 84 21.13 12.66 -3.89
C PRO A 84 21.02 11.98 -2.51
N PHE A 85 20.34 12.61 -1.56
CA PHE A 85 20.16 12.09 -0.20
C PHE A 85 18.87 11.27 -0.03
N VAL A 86 18.14 11.02 -1.12
CA VAL A 86 16.87 10.30 -1.14
C VAL A 86 17.02 9.05 -2.01
N ASP A 87 16.72 7.88 -1.43
CA ASP A 87 16.68 6.60 -2.16
C ASP A 87 15.35 6.45 -2.93
N LYS A 88 14.22 6.75 -2.25
CA LYS A 88 12.89 6.70 -2.87
C LYS A 88 11.98 7.78 -2.34
N ALA A 89 11.13 8.33 -3.21
CA ALA A 89 9.97 9.13 -2.83
C ALA A 89 8.71 8.61 -3.54
N ILE A 90 7.63 8.46 -2.77
CA ILE A 90 6.35 7.92 -3.22
C ILE A 90 5.18 8.74 -2.63
N PRO A 91 3.98 8.68 -3.24
CA PRO A 91 2.78 9.23 -2.63
C PRO A 91 2.45 8.53 -1.32
N ASP A 92 1.89 9.26 -0.36
CA ASP A 92 1.28 8.66 0.83
C ASP A 92 -0.12 8.18 0.47
N THR A 93 -0.18 6.96 -0.08
CA THR A 93 -1.43 6.32 -0.50
C THR A 93 -2.27 5.93 0.70
N LYS A 94 -3.57 6.23 0.65
CA LYS A 94 -4.51 5.68 1.61
C LYS A 94 -4.57 4.17 1.42
N VAL A 95 -4.38 3.46 2.52
CA VAL A 95 -4.57 2.01 2.59
C VAL A 95 -5.86 1.74 3.35
N SER A 96 -6.70 0.86 2.80
CA SER A 96 -7.77 0.24 3.55
C SER A 96 -7.24 -1.00 4.24
N ARG A 97 -7.77 -1.33 5.42
CA ARG A 97 -7.62 -2.67 5.96
C ARG A 97 -8.28 -3.64 4.97
N ARG A 98 -7.59 -4.74 4.66
CA ARG A 98 -8.11 -5.81 3.82
C ARG A 98 -8.40 -7.00 4.71
N ASP A 99 -9.65 -7.39 4.69
CA ASP A 99 -10.21 -8.49 5.45
C ASP A 99 -10.11 -9.80 4.65
N MET A 100 -10.02 -9.68 3.31
CA MET A 100 -9.82 -10.80 2.38
C MET A 100 -8.57 -10.62 1.50
N PRO A 101 -7.78 -11.67 1.25
CA PRO A 101 -6.65 -11.62 0.32
C PRO A 101 -7.07 -11.32 -1.12
N ASP A 102 -6.20 -10.63 -1.86
CA ASP A 102 -6.39 -10.30 -3.28
C ASP A 102 -5.54 -11.19 -4.21
N ASP A 103 -5.04 -12.31 -3.69
CA ASP A 103 -4.27 -13.28 -4.47
C ASP A 103 -5.12 -13.90 -5.57
N MET A 104 -4.57 -13.97 -6.78
CA MET A 104 -5.29 -14.46 -7.98
C MET A 104 -5.83 -15.89 -7.82
N GLN A 105 -5.24 -16.69 -6.93
CA GLN A 105 -5.63 -18.06 -6.67
C GLN A 105 -6.40 -18.25 -5.36
N PHE A 106 -6.69 -17.17 -4.62
CA PHE A 106 -7.36 -17.26 -3.32
C PHE A 106 -8.71 -17.99 -3.42
N ASP A 107 -9.50 -17.72 -4.47
CA ASP A 107 -10.79 -18.38 -4.73
C ASP A 107 -10.68 -19.92 -4.88
N GLN A 108 -9.47 -20.44 -5.14
CA GLN A 108 -9.21 -21.88 -5.25
C GLN A 108 -8.80 -22.52 -3.92
N GLN A 109 -8.47 -21.71 -2.90
CA GLN A 109 -8.00 -22.15 -1.59
C GLN A 109 -9.18 -22.50 -0.68
N TRP A 110 -9.93 -23.54 -1.07
CA TRP A 110 -11.12 -24.02 -0.35
C TRP A 110 -10.87 -24.31 1.13
N ALA A 111 -9.66 -24.73 1.50
CA ALA A 111 -9.34 -25.02 2.89
C ALA A 111 -9.30 -23.77 3.77
N LEU A 112 -9.23 -22.57 3.17
CA LEU A 112 -9.23 -21.28 3.86
C LEU A 112 -10.60 -20.61 3.80
N HIS A 113 -11.27 -20.68 2.63
CA HIS A 113 -12.60 -20.12 2.43
C HIS A 113 -13.37 -20.94 1.37
N ASN A 114 -14.44 -21.59 1.78
CA ASN A 114 -15.23 -22.54 1.02
C ASN A 114 -16.66 -22.02 0.84
N VAL A 115 -16.88 -21.46 -0.34
CA VAL A 115 -18.17 -20.98 -0.84
C VAL A 115 -18.87 -22.01 -1.72
N GLY A 116 -18.53 -23.30 -1.57
CA GLY A 116 -19.10 -24.38 -2.37
C GLY A 116 -18.42 -24.54 -3.73
N GLN A 117 -17.22 -23.98 -3.91
CA GLN A 117 -16.45 -24.11 -5.14
C GLN A 117 -16.24 -25.59 -5.51
N SER A 118 -16.23 -25.86 -6.81
CA SER A 118 -16.06 -27.21 -7.37
C SER A 118 -17.08 -28.25 -6.89
N GLY A 119 -18.24 -27.82 -6.38
CA GLY A 119 -19.29 -28.71 -5.87
C GLY A 119 -19.04 -29.21 -4.45
N GLY A 120 -18.16 -28.55 -3.69
CA GLY A 120 -17.95 -28.81 -2.26
C GLY A 120 -19.16 -28.42 -1.41
N THR A 121 -19.15 -28.86 -0.15
CA THR A 121 -20.10 -28.36 0.85
C THR A 121 -19.64 -26.99 1.31
N GLU A 122 -20.48 -25.97 1.13
CA GLU A 122 -20.25 -24.61 1.65
C GLU A 122 -19.92 -24.67 3.15
N ASP A 123 -19.05 -23.76 3.62
CA ASP A 123 -18.70 -23.58 5.04
C ASP A 123 -17.87 -24.73 5.66
N ALA A 124 -17.45 -25.70 4.83
CA ALA A 124 -16.57 -26.79 5.27
C ALA A 124 -15.08 -26.41 5.13
N ASP A 125 -14.64 -25.39 5.87
CA ASP A 125 -13.26 -24.87 5.89
C ASP A 125 -12.76 -24.57 7.32
N ILE A 126 -11.74 -23.72 7.48
CA ILE A 126 -11.13 -23.35 8.78
C ILE A 126 -11.50 -21.93 9.25
N ASP A 127 -12.43 -21.25 8.58
CA ASP A 127 -12.89 -19.88 8.82
C ASP A 127 -11.75 -18.86 8.84
N ALA A 128 -10.84 -18.95 7.85
CA ALA A 128 -9.63 -18.12 7.85
C ALA A 128 -9.92 -16.61 7.69
N PRO A 129 -10.79 -16.16 6.76
CA PRO A 129 -11.16 -14.74 6.64
C PRO A 129 -11.73 -14.16 7.94
N GLU A 130 -12.63 -14.88 8.58
CA GLU A 130 -13.25 -14.51 9.85
C GLU A 130 -12.21 -14.41 10.97
N ALA A 131 -11.23 -15.33 10.98
CA ALA A 131 -10.12 -15.26 11.93
C ALA A 131 -9.20 -14.07 11.66
N TRP A 132 -8.95 -13.72 10.40
CA TRP A 132 -8.09 -12.58 10.01
C TRP A 132 -8.69 -11.22 10.35
N ASP A 133 -10.02 -11.12 10.40
CA ASP A 133 -10.73 -9.95 10.95
C ASP A 133 -10.35 -9.68 12.41
N ILE A 134 -10.04 -10.75 13.16
CA ILE A 134 -9.61 -10.67 14.57
C ILE A 134 -8.10 -10.44 14.66
N ALA A 135 -7.30 -11.31 14.02
CA ALA A 135 -5.84 -11.21 14.01
C ALA A 135 -5.21 -11.99 12.86
N THR A 136 -4.17 -11.43 12.25
CA THR A 136 -3.35 -12.09 11.22
C THR A 136 -2.00 -12.60 11.78
N GLY A 137 -1.89 -12.73 13.10
CA GLY A 137 -0.64 -13.07 13.81
C GLY A 137 -0.07 -11.89 14.60
N GLY A 138 1.26 -11.80 14.70
CA GLY A 138 1.94 -10.71 15.40
C GLY A 138 2.20 -11.00 16.87
N ILE A 139 1.40 -10.43 17.77
CA ILE A 139 1.60 -10.55 19.23
C ILE A 139 0.46 -11.30 19.92
N THR A 140 0.79 -12.06 20.97
CA THR A 140 -0.19 -12.71 21.85
C THR A 140 -0.96 -11.66 22.67
N PRO A 141 -2.10 -12.02 23.28
CA PRO A 141 -2.80 -11.14 24.22
C PRO A 141 -1.95 -10.67 25.41
N LEU A 142 -0.84 -11.37 25.71
CA LEU A 142 0.11 -11.02 26.77
C LEU A 142 1.27 -10.13 26.28
N GLY A 143 1.32 -9.81 24.98
CA GLY A 143 2.33 -8.94 24.37
C GLY A 143 3.56 -9.66 23.83
N ASP A 144 3.57 -11.00 23.80
CA ASP A 144 4.69 -11.78 23.27
C ASP A 144 4.61 -11.92 21.75
N THR A 145 5.74 -11.93 21.05
CA THR A 145 5.74 -12.18 19.59
C THR A 145 5.41 -13.64 19.31
N ILE A 146 4.45 -13.88 18.41
CA ILE A 146 4.10 -15.22 17.93
C ILE A 146 5.19 -15.68 16.95
N VAL A 147 5.82 -16.81 17.25
CA VAL A 147 6.85 -17.44 16.40
C VAL A 147 6.41 -18.86 16.09
N VAL A 148 6.34 -19.20 14.80
CA VAL A 148 6.02 -20.56 14.34
C VAL A 148 7.31 -21.25 13.93
N ALA A 149 7.66 -22.35 14.60
CA ALA A 149 8.79 -23.19 14.25
C ALA A 149 8.31 -24.35 13.37
N ILE A 150 8.82 -24.43 12.13
CA ILE A 150 8.53 -25.51 11.19
C ILE A 150 9.71 -26.49 11.21
N VAL A 151 9.45 -27.73 11.62
CA VAL A 151 10.45 -28.82 11.61
C VAL A 151 10.21 -29.69 10.38
N ASP A 152 10.89 -29.34 9.28
CA ASP A 152 10.74 -29.97 7.97
C ASP A 152 12.12 -30.02 7.26
N GLY A 153 12.18 -30.44 6.00
CA GLY A 153 13.39 -30.53 5.18
C GLY A 153 14.02 -29.20 4.75
N GLY A 154 13.50 -28.07 5.23
CA GLY A 154 13.95 -26.71 4.89
C GLY A 154 12.91 -25.93 4.10
N MET A 155 13.26 -24.71 3.67
CA MET A 155 12.37 -23.83 2.90
C MET A 155 13.15 -22.99 1.88
N LEU A 156 12.50 -22.67 0.75
CA LEU A 156 13.04 -21.72 -0.22
C LEU A 156 12.76 -20.29 0.24
N LEU A 157 13.67 -19.72 1.04
CA LEU A 157 13.54 -18.37 1.61
C LEU A 157 13.45 -17.22 0.58
N THR A 158 13.63 -17.51 -0.70
CA THR A 158 13.54 -16.53 -1.79
C THR A 158 12.26 -16.65 -2.62
N HIS A 159 11.30 -17.48 -2.20
CA HIS A 159 10.00 -17.56 -2.87
C HIS A 159 9.23 -16.25 -2.66
N ALA A 160 8.51 -15.77 -3.68
CA ALA A 160 7.85 -14.46 -3.61
C ALA A 160 6.71 -14.41 -2.58
N ASP A 161 6.06 -15.54 -2.33
CA ASP A 161 4.94 -15.67 -1.38
C ASP A 161 5.37 -16.09 0.04
N LEU A 162 6.69 -16.01 0.36
CA LEU A 162 7.25 -16.23 1.71
C LEU A 162 7.93 -14.96 2.23
#